data_AF-A0A0W1B4K3-F1
#
_entry.id   AF-A0A0W1B4K3-F1
#
_cell.length_a   1.000
_cell.length_b   1.000
_cell.length_c   1.000
_cell.angle_alpha   90.00
_cell.angle_beta   90.00
_cell.angle_gamma   90.00
#
_symmetry.space_group_name_H-M   'P 1'
#
loop_
_entity.id
_entity.type
_entity.pdbx_description
1 polymer ?
#
loop_
_entity_poly.entity_id
_entity_poly.type
_entity_poly.pdbx_seq_one_letter_code
_entity_poly.pdbx_strand_id
1 'polypeptide(L)'
;MNSKEIQQKFSADLDESIYGAENLKNAEYKELLELGRVLAHKDFSEGSDKTAILNKARRTYAGQEEEKGLRTKDRLRRPAVILATLLVVGTLSVTFVQPSFAQELLSKVLQTINLGHIVAHEVEYSADYNVIPEELKGKIFDRNGNELQSLDVANKMDGIYTANGERIVDFANGEPLTQGDVDKGKEKERAGILTEKDSSKLNEYTIFDVGLPEYLPDGYSFDRAEFYKEKNGEVNGKYINLYFVNEATNKKISMQQRHADEETAYEMSTDGTIEKVKINGIDAVLYNGKAVDWEANGVLYGVASDYLDKNELIKVAESIH
;
A
#
# COMPACT_ATOMS: atom_id res chain seq x y z
N MET A 1 22.27 -14.57 -9.70
CA MET A 1 22.08 -14.04 -11.06
C MET A 1 21.85 -12.55 -10.95
N ASN A 2 22.50 -11.74 -11.77
CA ASN A 2 22.19 -10.31 -11.84
C ASN A 2 20.93 -10.07 -12.69
N SER A 3 20.31 -8.89 -12.58
CA SER A 3 19.07 -8.54 -13.30
C SER A 3 19.15 -8.74 -14.82
N LYS A 4 20.30 -8.45 -15.43
CA LYS A 4 20.55 -8.63 -16.87
C LYS A 4 20.56 -10.11 -17.28
N GLU A 5 21.13 -10.98 -16.46
CA GLU A 5 21.15 -12.44 -16.70
C GLU A 5 19.75 -13.05 -16.55
N ILE A 6 18.94 -12.54 -15.60
CA ILE A 6 17.55 -12.97 -15.41
C ILE A 6 16.71 -12.57 -16.62
N GLN A 7 16.85 -11.32 -17.09
CA GLN A 7 16.14 -10.82 -18.25
C GLN A 7 16.51 -11.60 -19.53
N GLN A 8 17.81 -11.81 -19.76
CA GLN A 8 18.28 -12.56 -20.93
C GLN A 8 17.79 -14.00 -20.93
N LYS A 9 17.82 -14.66 -19.77
CA LYS A 9 17.28 -16.00 -19.61
C LYS A 9 15.78 -16.04 -19.85
N PHE A 10 15.01 -15.14 -19.24
CA PHE A 10 13.57 -15.08 -19.44
C PHE A 10 13.18 -14.84 -20.90
N SER A 11 13.90 -13.97 -21.61
CA SER A 11 13.67 -13.74 -23.04
C SER A 11 14.00 -14.98 -23.88
N ALA A 12 15.10 -15.67 -23.61
CA ALA A 12 15.45 -16.92 -24.31
C ALA A 12 14.40 -18.03 -24.04
N ASP A 13 14.02 -18.22 -22.79
CA ASP A 13 13.03 -19.21 -22.37
C ASP A 13 11.64 -18.87 -22.97
N LEU A 14 11.29 -17.57 -23.07
CA LEU A 14 10.06 -17.12 -23.72
C LEU A 14 10.05 -17.46 -25.22
N ASP A 15 11.12 -17.13 -25.94
CA ASP A 15 11.28 -17.42 -27.36
C ASP A 15 11.26 -18.94 -27.63
N GLU A 16 11.93 -19.74 -26.80
CA GLU A 16 11.94 -21.21 -26.92
C GLU A 16 10.55 -21.82 -26.65
N SER A 17 9.85 -21.29 -25.64
CA SER A 17 8.51 -21.76 -25.26
C SER A 17 7.43 -21.52 -26.33
N ILE A 18 7.67 -20.62 -27.29
CA ILE A 18 6.79 -20.36 -28.44
C ILE A 18 6.85 -21.53 -29.46
N TYR A 19 7.95 -22.31 -29.49
CA TYR A 19 8.18 -23.37 -30.48
C TYR A 19 8.07 -24.81 -29.95
N GLY A 20 7.98 -25.05 -28.64
CA GLY A 20 7.79 -26.39 -28.07
C GLY A 20 7.92 -26.47 -26.55
N ALA A 21 7.29 -27.46 -25.92
CA ALA A 21 7.09 -27.51 -24.47
C ALA A 21 8.36 -27.87 -23.66
N GLU A 22 8.74 -27.00 -22.72
CA GLU A 22 9.81 -27.26 -21.75
C GLU A 22 9.31 -27.86 -20.42
N ASN A 23 10.20 -28.65 -19.82
CA ASN A 23 10.01 -29.34 -18.54
C ASN A 23 10.53 -28.46 -17.39
N LEU A 24 9.82 -27.38 -17.08
CA LEU A 24 10.21 -26.41 -16.05
C LEU A 24 9.72 -26.85 -14.65
N LYS A 25 10.61 -26.78 -13.65
CA LYS A 25 10.36 -27.24 -12.28
C LYS A 25 9.70 -26.20 -11.35
N ASN A 26 9.70 -24.92 -11.72
CA ASN A 26 9.17 -23.84 -10.89
C ASN A 26 7.82 -23.35 -11.44
N ALA A 27 6.77 -23.48 -10.63
CA ALA A 27 5.39 -23.11 -10.97
C ALA A 27 5.25 -21.60 -11.25
N GLU A 28 5.85 -20.74 -10.42
CA GLU A 28 5.77 -19.28 -10.57
C GLU A 28 6.44 -18.81 -11.87
N TYR A 29 7.59 -19.41 -12.20
CA TYR A 29 8.30 -19.10 -13.44
C TYR A 29 7.53 -19.54 -14.69
N LYS A 30 6.80 -20.65 -14.59
CA LYS A 30 5.97 -21.17 -15.68
C LYS A 30 4.77 -20.26 -15.95
N GLU A 31 4.13 -19.73 -14.92
CA GLU A 31 3.04 -18.76 -15.05
C GLU A 31 3.51 -17.46 -15.71
N LEU A 32 4.69 -16.95 -15.31
CA LEU A 32 5.30 -15.78 -15.95
C LEU A 32 5.59 -16.00 -17.45
N LEU A 33 6.08 -17.18 -17.83
CA LEU A 33 6.33 -17.54 -19.23
C LEU A 33 5.06 -17.73 -20.06
N GLU A 34 4.01 -18.31 -19.47
CA GLU A 34 2.71 -18.45 -20.13
C GLU A 34 2.05 -17.08 -20.35
N LEU A 35 2.11 -16.18 -19.37
CA LEU A 35 1.68 -14.79 -19.53
C LEU A 35 2.49 -14.09 -20.63
N GLY A 36 3.82 -14.23 -20.60
CA GLY A 36 4.71 -13.69 -21.64
C GLY A 36 4.32 -14.16 -23.04
N ARG A 37 3.99 -15.44 -23.22
CA ARG A 37 3.54 -16.00 -24.51
C ARG A 37 2.23 -15.40 -24.99
N VAL A 38 1.27 -15.23 -24.09
CA VAL A 38 -0.03 -14.64 -24.40
C VAL A 38 0.14 -13.20 -24.87
N LEU A 39 1.08 -12.46 -24.29
CA LEU A 39 1.37 -11.08 -24.64
C LEU A 39 2.23 -10.95 -25.89
N ALA A 40 3.21 -11.84 -26.11
CA ALA A 40 4.14 -11.78 -27.24
C ALA A 40 3.45 -11.81 -28.63
N HIS A 41 2.26 -12.41 -28.71
CA HIS A 41 1.47 -12.51 -29.94
C HIS A 41 0.44 -11.38 -30.10
N LYS A 42 0.51 -10.32 -29.28
CA LYS A 42 -0.42 -9.19 -29.33
C LYS A 42 0.23 -7.98 -29.98
N ASP A 43 -0.54 -7.31 -30.81
CA ASP A 43 -0.13 -6.07 -31.46
C ASP A 43 -0.29 -4.90 -30.48
N PHE A 44 0.82 -4.33 -30.01
CA PHE A 44 0.83 -3.15 -29.13
C PHE A 44 1.14 -1.85 -29.87
N SER A 45 1.01 -1.83 -31.20
CA SER A 45 1.21 -0.62 -32.01
C SER A 45 0.27 0.52 -31.61
N GLU A 46 0.60 1.74 -32.03
CA GLU A 46 -0.05 2.98 -31.61
C GLU A 46 -1.56 3.05 -31.92
N GLY A 47 -2.04 2.25 -32.90
CA GLY A 47 -3.45 2.13 -33.27
C GLY A 47 -4.20 0.94 -32.65
N SER A 48 -3.56 0.14 -31.80
CA SER A 48 -4.17 -1.03 -31.19
C SER A 48 -5.04 -0.65 -29.97
N ASP A 49 -6.19 -1.31 -29.83
CA ASP A 49 -6.99 -1.25 -28.60
C ASP A 49 -6.34 -2.12 -27.51
N LYS A 50 -5.36 -1.51 -26.84
CA LYS A 50 -4.54 -2.14 -25.78
C LYS A 50 -5.41 -2.68 -24.64
N THR A 51 -6.56 -2.07 -24.37
CA THR A 51 -7.54 -2.49 -23.37
C THR A 51 -8.25 -3.78 -23.79
N ALA A 52 -8.70 -3.88 -25.04
CA ALA A 52 -9.29 -5.11 -25.58
C ALA A 52 -8.29 -6.27 -25.62
N ILE A 53 -7.03 -5.97 -25.92
CA ILE A 53 -5.93 -6.94 -25.93
C ILE A 53 -5.67 -7.51 -24.53
N LEU A 54 -5.59 -6.64 -23.53
CA LEU A 54 -5.41 -7.02 -22.13
C LEU A 54 -6.59 -7.87 -21.63
N ASN A 55 -7.83 -7.47 -21.94
CA ASN A 55 -9.03 -8.20 -21.56
C ASN A 55 -9.10 -9.59 -22.21
N LYS A 56 -8.64 -9.73 -23.46
CA LYS A 56 -8.57 -11.03 -24.15
C LYS A 56 -7.51 -11.94 -23.56
N ALA A 57 -6.35 -11.40 -23.17
CA ALA A 57 -5.31 -12.14 -22.45
C ALA A 57 -5.84 -12.68 -21.11
N ARG A 58 -6.53 -11.84 -20.34
CA ARG A 58 -7.16 -12.20 -19.05
C ARG A 58 -8.18 -13.33 -19.18
N ARG A 59 -9.09 -13.26 -20.15
CA ARG A 59 -10.09 -14.33 -20.39
C ARG A 59 -9.45 -15.67 -20.76
N THR A 60 -8.34 -15.63 -21.50
CA THR A 60 -7.60 -16.83 -21.90
C THR A 60 -6.97 -17.52 -20.68
N TYR A 61 -6.55 -16.73 -19.68
CA TYR A 61 -5.96 -17.23 -18.44
C TYR A 61 -7.01 -17.70 -17.41
N ALA A 62 -8.09 -16.93 -17.22
CA ALA A 62 -9.17 -17.29 -16.31
C ALA A 62 -9.98 -18.52 -16.76
N GLY A 63 -10.03 -18.79 -18.07
CA GLY A 63 -10.79 -19.91 -18.64
C GLY A 63 -10.12 -21.29 -18.54
N GLN A 64 -8.93 -21.41 -17.93
CA GLN A 64 -8.24 -22.72 -17.83
C GLN A 64 -8.57 -23.54 -16.57
N GLU A 65 -9.32 -23.01 -15.59
CA GLU A 65 -9.67 -23.77 -14.37
C GLU A 65 -11.04 -24.49 -14.40
N GLU A 66 -11.94 -24.21 -15.35
CA GLU A 66 -13.34 -24.70 -15.25
C GLU A 66 -13.71 -25.97 -16.03
N GLU A 67 -12.82 -26.62 -16.77
CA GLU A 67 -13.14 -27.91 -17.41
C GLU A 67 -12.14 -29.03 -17.07
N LYS A 68 -12.38 -29.69 -15.93
CA LYS A 68 -12.50 -31.16 -15.78
C LYS A 68 -12.61 -31.54 -14.31
N GLY A 69 -13.79 -32.02 -13.92
CA GLY A 69 -13.99 -32.63 -12.61
C GLY A 69 -13.15 -33.90 -12.43
N LEU A 70 -12.67 -34.14 -11.20
CA LEU A 70 -12.62 -35.44 -10.51
C LEU A 70 -12.06 -35.27 -9.09
N ARG A 71 -12.64 -36.05 -8.17
CA ARG A 71 -12.30 -36.20 -6.75
C ARG A 71 -10.85 -36.66 -6.53
N THR A 72 -10.12 -36.08 -5.57
CA THR A 72 -9.34 -36.80 -4.52
C THR A 72 -8.74 -35.86 -3.48
N LYS A 73 -8.53 -36.39 -2.27
CA LYS A 73 -7.92 -35.76 -1.08
C LYS A 73 -6.40 -35.55 -1.23
N ASP A 74 -5.91 -34.64 -0.39
CA ASP A 74 -4.54 -34.44 0.12
C ASP A 74 -3.66 -33.33 -0.49
N ARG A 75 -3.25 -32.45 0.45
CA ARG A 75 -1.98 -31.71 0.58
C ARG A 75 -1.80 -30.37 -0.14
N LEU A 76 -1.74 -29.35 0.72
CA LEU A 76 -0.68 -28.34 0.88
C LEU A 76 -0.08 -27.65 -0.37
N ARG A 77 -0.03 -26.32 -0.22
CA ARG A 77 0.69 -25.28 -0.99
C ARG A 77 -0.10 -24.68 -2.13
N ARG A 78 -0.87 -23.64 -1.78
CA ARG A 78 -1.19 -22.55 -2.69
C ARG A 78 -0.03 -21.54 -2.59
N PRO A 79 0.79 -21.31 -3.63
CA PRO A 79 1.43 -20.02 -3.81
C PRO A 79 0.37 -19.09 -4.42
N ALA A 80 0.25 -17.92 -3.82
CA ALA A 80 -0.63 -16.87 -4.27
C ALA A 80 -0.17 -16.37 -5.64
N VAL A 81 -1.15 -16.16 -6.51
CA VAL A 81 -1.08 -15.50 -7.80
C VAL A 81 -0.21 -14.23 -7.71
N ILE A 82 0.97 -14.25 -8.31
CA ILE A 82 1.75 -13.03 -8.60
C ILE A 82 1.13 -12.43 -9.86
N LEU A 83 0.08 -11.64 -9.68
CA LEU A 83 -0.56 -10.91 -10.77
C LEU A 83 -1.07 -9.55 -10.31
N ALA A 84 -0.19 -8.69 -9.76
CA ALA A 84 -0.40 -7.25 -9.65
C ALA A 84 0.85 -6.54 -9.09
N THR A 85 1.86 -6.27 -9.91
CA THR A 85 2.82 -5.17 -9.67
C THR A 85 2.24 -3.82 -10.12
N LEU A 86 0.94 -3.64 -9.92
CA LEU A 86 0.21 -2.44 -10.30
C LEU A 86 -0.85 -2.18 -9.24
N LEU A 87 -0.66 -1.08 -8.50
CA LEU A 87 -1.70 -0.29 -7.82
C LEU A 87 -2.08 -0.72 -6.40
N VAL A 88 -1.29 -0.27 -5.42
CA VAL A 88 -1.84 -0.03 -4.07
C VAL A 88 -1.58 1.42 -3.64
N VAL A 89 -2.71 2.12 -3.49
CA VAL A 89 -2.85 3.54 -3.15
C VAL A 89 -2.80 3.78 -1.66
N GLY A 90 -2.09 4.83 -1.24
CA GLY A 90 -2.03 5.31 0.12
C GLY A 90 -3.18 6.26 0.51
N THR A 91 -3.41 6.35 1.83
CA THR A 91 -4.16 7.38 2.59
C THR A 91 -5.68 7.33 2.69
N LEU A 92 -6.24 6.12 2.70
CA LEU A 92 -7.25 5.73 3.70
C LEU A 92 -6.86 4.31 4.13
N SER A 93 -7.12 3.99 5.39
CA SER A 93 -6.85 2.70 6.03
C SER A 93 -6.94 1.51 5.07
N VAL A 94 -5.87 0.72 5.02
CA VAL A 94 -5.64 -0.50 4.22
C VAL A 94 -6.92 -1.32 3.96
N THR A 95 -7.01 -1.88 2.74
CA THR A 95 -7.93 -2.93 2.23
C THR A 95 -9.03 -2.52 1.24
N PHE A 96 -8.66 -1.83 0.15
CA PHE A 96 -9.53 -1.68 -1.02
C PHE A 96 -8.84 -2.01 -2.33
N VAL A 97 -8.87 -3.28 -2.74
CA VAL A 97 -8.99 -3.58 -4.18
C VAL A 97 -9.77 -4.89 -4.33
N GLN A 98 -11.08 -4.81 -4.65
CA GLN A 98 -11.71 -5.91 -5.38
C GLN A 98 -11.21 -5.87 -6.84
N PRO A 99 -10.97 -7.02 -7.50
CA PRO A 99 -10.46 -7.06 -8.88
C PRO A 99 -11.31 -6.30 -9.92
N SER A 100 -12.59 -6.03 -9.62
CA SER A 100 -13.50 -5.21 -10.42
C SER A 100 -13.29 -3.70 -10.24
N PHE A 101 -12.91 -3.24 -9.05
CA PHE A 101 -12.71 -1.81 -8.74
C PHE A 101 -11.40 -1.26 -9.32
N ALA A 102 -10.35 -2.08 -9.41
CA ALA A 102 -9.11 -1.73 -10.12
C ALA A 102 -9.29 -1.58 -11.65
N GLN A 103 -10.47 -1.88 -12.21
CA GLN A 103 -10.71 -1.78 -13.65
C GLN A 103 -11.04 -0.36 -14.13
N GLU A 104 -11.53 0.53 -13.26
CA GLU A 104 -11.87 1.92 -13.62
C GLU A 104 -10.86 2.97 -13.16
N LEU A 105 -10.03 2.66 -12.16
CA LEU A 105 -8.92 3.52 -11.73
C LEU A 105 -7.66 3.21 -12.55
N LEU A 106 -7.66 3.58 -13.84
CA LEU A 106 -6.43 3.62 -14.63
C LEU A 106 -5.59 4.81 -14.17
N SER A 107 -4.95 4.68 -13.00
CA SER A 107 -4.00 5.67 -12.55
C SER A 107 -2.73 5.57 -13.39
N LYS A 108 -2.36 6.67 -14.03
CA LYS A 108 -1.12 6.75 -14.78
C LYS A 108 0.01 6.92 -13.77
N VAL A 109 0.87 5.91 -13.64
CA VAL A 109 2.10 6.03 -12.85
C VAL A 109 3.00 7.05 -13.54
N LEU A 110 3.21 8.19 -12.89
CA LEU A 110 4.08 9.26 -13.37
C LEU A 110 5.55 8.93 -13.06
N GLN A 111 5.80 8.44 -11.84
CA GLN A 111 7.14 8.12 -11.37
C GLN A 111 7.11 6.96 -10.39
N THR A 112 8.23 6.24 -10.29
CA THR A 112 8.44 5.19 -9.29
C THR A 112 9.84 5.33 -8.68
N ILE A 113 9.93 5.27 -7.36
CA ILE A 113 11.20 5.20 -6.61
C ILE A 113 11.20 3.88 -5.83
N ASN A 114 12.19 3.03 -6.10
CA ASN A 114 12.40 1.77 -5.37
C ASN A 114 13.68 1.89 -4.54
N LEU A 115 13.57 1.64 -3.23
CA LEU A 115 14.65 1.71 -2.25
C LEU A 115 14.97 0.34 -1.62
N GLY A 116 14.52 -0.77 -2.23
CA GLY A 116 14.58 -2.11 -1.65
C GLY A 116 13.20 -2.54 -1.16
N HIS A 117 13.01 -2.58 0.16
CA HIS A 117 11.74 -2.97 0.79
C HIS A 117 10.70 -1.81 0.82
N ILE A 118 11.05 -0.66 0.26
CA ILE A 118 10.17 0.51 0.13
C ILE A 118 10.03 0.83 -1.35
N VAL A 119 8.80 0.81 -1.86
CA VAL A 119 8.49 1.23 -3.23
C VAL A 119 7.45 2.34 -3.21
N ALA A 120 7.72 3.41 -3.93
CA ALA A 120 6.93 4.62 -3.95
C ALA A 120 6.47 4.93 -5.37
N HIS A 121 5.20 5.22 -5.57
CA HIS A 121 4.66 5.67 -6.86
C HIS A 121 4.00 7.04 -6.76
N GLU A 122 4.33 7.87 -7.74
CA GLU A 122 3.55 9.08 -8.04
C GLU A 122 2.55 8.70 -9.12
N VAL A 123 1.28 8.94 -8.86
CA VAL A 123 0.19 8.52 -9.73
C VAL A 123 -0.72 9.67 -10.08
N GLU A 124 -1.10 9.79 -11.34
CA GLU A 124 -2.17 10.66 -11.76
C GLU A 124 -3.44 9.83 -11.79
N TYR A 125 -4.38 10.14 -10.90
CA TYR A 125 -5.69 9.51 -10.96
C TYR A 125 -6.47 10.09 -12.14
N SER A 126 -6.92 9.21 -13.04
CA SER A 126 -7.86 9.61 -14.08
C SER A 126 -9.15 10.05 -13.39
N ALA A 127 -9.47 11.33 -13.52
CA ALA A 127 -10.65 11.95 -12.97
C ALA A 127 -11.92 11.37 -13.60
N ASP A 128 -12.42 10.27 -13.04
CA ASP A 128 -13.83 9.90 -13.13
C ASP A 128 -14.32 9.31 -11.80
N TYR A 129 -13.89 9.91 -10.69
CA TYR A 129 -14.39 9.65 -9.33
C TYR A 129 -15.88 9.96 -9.14
N ASN A 130 -16.57 10.40 -10.19
CA ASN A 130 -17.95 10.88 -10.12
C ASN A 130 -18.98 9.77 -10.31
N VAL A 131 -18.54 8.58 -10.72
CA VAL A 131 -19.41 7.42 -10.89
C VAL A 131 -19.53 6.70 -9.55
N ILE A 132 -20.76 6.56 -9.07
CA ILE A 132 -21.05 5.69 -7.93
C ILE A 132 -20.94 4.24 -8.42
N PRO A 133 -20.10 3.40 -7.80
CA PRO A 133 -20.03 1.97 -8.10
C PRO A 133 -21.41 1.33 -8.04
N GLU A 134 -21.72 0.41 -8.95
CA GLU A 134 -23.02 -0.27 -8.99
C GLU A 134 -23.40 -0.91 -7.64
N GLU A 135 -22.40 -1.39 -6.90
CA GLU A 135 -22.57 -2.02 -5.58
C GLU A 135 -23.03 -1.05 -4.49
N LEU A 136 -22.82 0.25 -4.69
CA LEU A 136 -23.17 1.33 -3.77
C LEU A 136 -24.44 2.07 -4.19
N LYS A 137 -24.93 1.87 -5.42
CA LYS A 137 -26.23 2.41 -5.85
C LYS A 137 -27.35 1.88 -4.95
N GLY A 138 -28.24 2.76 -4.53
CA GLY A 138 -29.30 2.45 -3.56
C GLY A 138 -28.84 2.30 -2.11
N LYS A 139 -27.53 2.41 -1.82
CA LYS A 139 -26.98 2.22 -0.46
C LYS A 139 -26.45 3.50 0.19
N ILE A 140 -26.21 4.56 -0.59
CA ILE A 140 -25.65 5.82 -0.12
C ILE A 140 -26.62 6.99 -0.33
N PHE A 141 -26.74 7.83 0.69
CA PHE A 141 -27.76 8.88 0.78
C PHE A 141 -27.14 10.21 1.21
N ASP A 142 -27.84 11.29 0.89
CA ASP A 142 -27.60 12.61 1.48
C ASP A 142 -28.17 12.68 2.91
N ARG A 143 -27.91 13.79 3.62
CA ARG A 143 -28.41 14.03 4.98
C ARG A 143 -29.94 14.05 5.08
N ASN A 144 -30.64 14.31 3.98
CA ASN A 144 -32.09 14.38 3.90
C ASN A 144 -32.71 13.01 3.56
N GLY A 145 -31.90 11.97 3.36
CA GLY A 145 -32.34 10.63 3.00
C GLY A 145 -32.62 10.44 1.50
N ASN A 146 -32.13 11.33 0.64
CA ASN A 146 -32.21 11.14 -0.81
C ASN A 146 -31.01 10.33 -1.29
N GLU A 147 -31.23 9.37 -2.17
CA GLU A 147 -30.17 8.56 -2.76
C GLU A 147 -29.22 9.42 -3.59
N LEU A 148 -27.90 9.28 -3.36
CA LEU A 148 -26.90 10.01 -4.12
C LEU A 148 -26.80 9.45 -5.54
N GLN A 149 -26.70 10.35 -6.52
CA GLN A 149 -26.59 10.01 -7.94
C GLN A 149 -25.16 10.16 -8.48
N SER A 150 -24.30 10.91 -7.78
CA SER A 150 -22.86 10.99 -8.05
C SER A 150 -22.08 11.32 -6.77
N LEU A 151 -20.79 10.93 -6.73
CA LEU A 151 -19.89 11.25 -5.60
C LEU A 151 -19.48 12.73 -5.56
N ASP A 152 -19.61 13.46 -6.67
CA ASP A 152 -19.48 14.93 -6.74
C ASP A 152 -20.42 15.66 -5.77
N VAL A 153 -21.58 15.05 -5.48
CA VAL A 153 -22.56 15.58 -4.54
C VAL A 153 -22.10 15.38 -3.09
N ALA A 154 -21.37 14.29 -2.82
CA ALA A 154 -20.83 14.00 -1.50
C ALA A 154 -19.73 14.97 -1.05
N ASN A 155 -18.87 15.42 -1.98
CA ASN A 155 -17.83 16.41 -1.69
C ASN A 155 -18.36 17.84 -1.51
N LYS A 156 -19.58 18.13 -1.99
CA LYS A 156 -20.25 19.44 -1.87
C LYS A 156 -21.32 19.47 -0.76
N MET A 157 -21.75 18.32 -0.26
CA MET A 157 -22.71 18.19 0.83
C MET A 157 -22.02 17.78 2.13
N ASP A 158 -22.69 17.99 3.26
CA ASP A 158 -22.22 17.81 4.65
C ASP A 158 -21.94 16.32 5.05
N GLY A 159 -21.50 15.49 4.09
CA GLY A 159 -21.18 14.07 4.24
C GLY A 159 -22.10 13.12 3.47
N ILE A 160 -21.76 11.83 3.52
CA ILE A 160 -22.51 10.71 2.98
C ILE A 160 -23.17 9.95 4.14
N TYR A 161 -24.36 9.40 3.93
CA TYR A 161 -25.15 8.73 4.97
C TYR A 161 -25.68 7.37 4.51
N THR A 162 -25.91 6.46 5.45
CA THR A 162 -26.65 5.22 5.23
C THR A 162 -28.15 5.49 5.11
N ALA A 163 -28.93 4.51 4.66
CA ALA A 163 -30.40 4.59 4.65
C ALA A 163 -31.02 4.88 6.02
N ASN A 164 -30.30 4.55 7.10
CA ASN A 164 -30.73 4.78 8.48
C ASN A 164 -30.35 6.19 9.01
N GLY A 165 -29.71 7.03 8.18
CA GLY A 165 -29.27 8.37 8.55
C GLY A 165 -27.96 8.39 9.35
N GLU A 166 -27.21 7.29 9.39
CA GLU A 166 -25.89 7.25 10.03
C GLU A 166 -24.83 7.79 9.07
N ARG A 167 -23.95 8.67 9.55
CA ARG A 167 -22.88 9.22 8.72
C ARG A 167 -21.87 8.13 8.38
N ILE A 168 -21.67 7.92 7.09
CA ILE A 168 -20.62 7.07 6.53
C ILE A 168 -19.34 7.91 6.52
N VAL A 169 -18.31 7.36 7.14
CA VAL A 169 -17.02 8.05 7.30
C VAL A 169 -15.90 7.35 6.55
N ASP A 170 -16.11 6.08 6.22
CA ASP A 170 -15.23 5.27 5.39
C ASP A 170 -16.04 4.09 4.82
N PHE A 171 -15.40 3.21 4.08
CA PHE A 171 -15.95 1.91 3.72
C PHE A 171 -14.99 0.82 4.24
N ALA A 172 -15.44 -0.43 4.36
CA ALA A 172 -14.54 -1.59 4.47
C ALA A 172 -15.09 -2.76 3.67
N ASN A 173 -14.27 -3.35 2.79
CA ASN A 173 -14.66 -4.46 1.91
C ASN A 173 -15.94 -4.19 1.08
N GLY A 174 -16.18 -2.93 0.68
CA GLY A 174 -17.35 -2.52 -0.09
C GLY A 174 -18.60 -2.24 0.73
N GLU A 175 -18.54 -2.38 2.06
CA GLU A 175 -19.64 -2.05 2.97
C GLU A 175 -19.38 -0.69 3.67
N PRO A 176 -20.42 0.14 3.88
CA PRO A 176 -20.26 1.41 4.59
C PRO A 176 -19.77 1.23 6.02
N LEU A 177 -18.75 1.98 6.42
CA LEU A 177 -18.36 2.15 7.83
C LEU A 177 -18.98 3.43 8.37
N THR A 178 -19.81 3.27 9.40
CA THR A 178 -20.38 4.41 10.12
C THR A 178 -19.38 4.97 11.12
N GLN A 179 -19.60 6.20 11.57
CA GLN A 179 -18.84 6.76 12.70
C GLN A 179 -18.86 5.83 13.92
N GLY A 180 -19.99 5.16 14.20
CA GLY A 180 -20.11 4.21 15.31
C GLY A 180 -19.28 2.93 15.12
N ASP A 181 -19.07 2.48 13.89
CA ASP A 181 -18.20 1.33 13.58
C ASP A 181 -16.73 1.71 13.72
N VAL A 182 -16.36 2.91 13.27
CA VAL A 182 -15.02 3.47 13.46
C VAL A 182 -14.70 3.63 14.95
N ASP A 183 -15.66 4.09 15.76
CA ASP A 183 -15.44 4.27 17.20
C ASP A 183 -15.26 2.91 17.92
N LYS A 184 -16.05 1.89 17.57
CA LYS A 184 -15.86 0.51 18.05
C LYS A 184 -14.54 -0.09 17.57
N GLY A 185 -14.13 0.22 16.33
CA GLY A 185 -12.85 -0.16 15.76
C GLY A 185 -11.68 0.43 16.55
N LYS A 186 -11.72 1.73 16.84
CA LYS A 186 -10.72 2.45 17.64
C LYS A 186 -10.58 1.89 19.06
N GLU A 187 -11.67 1.46 19.70
CA GLU A 187 -11.60 0.82 21.02
C GLU A 187 -10.88 -0.53 20.97
N LYS A 188 -11.16 -1.37 19.95
CA LYS A 188 -10.47 -2.63 19.74
C LYS A 188 -9.01 -2.44 19.35
N GLU A 189 -8.73 -1.44 18.53
CA GLU A 189 -7.37 -1.06 18.13
C GLU A 189 -6.56 -0.60 19.35
N ARG A 190 -7.12 0.29 20.20
CA ARG A 190 -6.51 0.68 21.48
C ARG A 190 -6.21 -0.51 22.40
N ALA A 191 -7.07 -1.54 22.42
CA ALA A 191 -6.81 -2.75 23.20
C ALA A 191 -5.63 -3.58 22.66
N GLY A 192 -5.36 -3.50 21.35
CA GLY A 192 -4.25 -4.15 20.66
C GLY A 192 -2.95 -3.34 20.65
N ILE A 193 -2.91 -2.15 21.26
CA ILE A 193 -1.71 -1.31 21.33
C ILE A 193 -1.10 -1.35 22.73
N LEU A 194 0.22 -1.54 22.79
CA LEU A 194 1.01 -1.21 23.97
C LEU A 194 1.55 0.22 23.80
N THR A 195 1.34 1.07 24.80
CA THR A 195 1.94 2.41 24.85
C THR A 195 3.07 2.44 25.87
N GLU A 196 4.25 2.88 25.45
CA GLU A 196 5.41 3.10 26.32
C GLU A 196 5.81 4.58 26.28
N LYS A 197 6.07 5.18 27.44
CA LYS A 197 6.48 6.59 27.58
C LYS A 197 7.94 6.74 28.01
N ASP A 198 8.59 5.65 28.40
CA ASP A 198 10.00 5.61 28.72
C ASP A 198 10.81 5.17 27.50
N SER A 199 11.49 6.12 26.85
CA SER A 199 12.29 5.85 25.65
C SER A 199 13.46 4.89 25.90
N SER A 200 13.87 4.67 27.15
CA SER A 200 14.95 3.72 27.46
C SER A 200 14.54 2.25 27.31
N LYS A 201 13.22 1.97 27.21
CA LYS A 201 12.66 0.62 27.13
C LYS A 201 12.31 0.16 25.73
N LEU A 202 12.46 1.02 24.71
CA LEU A 202 11.94 0.73 23.36
C LEU A 202 12.58 -0.52 22.74
N ASN A 203 13.86 -0.75 23.04
CA ASN A 203 14.62 -1.92 22.58
C ASN A 203 14.23 -3.23 23.32
N GLU A 204 13.46 -3.16 24.40
CA GLU A 204 12.93 -4.37 25.06
C GLU A 204 11.82 -5.02 24.23
N TYR A 205 11.20 -4.25 23.32
CA TYR A 205 10.02 -4.66 22.57
C TYR A 205 10.28 -4.89 21.08
N THR A 206 11.48 -4.60 20.58
CA THR A 206 11.82 -4.64 19.15
C THR A 206 12.95 -5.62 18.88
N ILE A 207 13.01 -6.12 17.64
CA ILE A 207 14.08 -7.03 17.19
C ILE A 207 15.25 -6.29 16.52
N PHE A 208 15.24 -4.96 16.61
CA PHE A 208 16.23 -4.05 16.05
C PHE A 208 16.44 -2.90 17.05
N ASP A 209 17.58 -2.22 16.98
CA ASP A 209 17.83 -1.04 17.81
C ASP A 209 16.98 0.14 17.30
N VAL A 210 16.12 0.67 18.17
CA VAL A 210 15.24 1.80 17.84
C VAL A 210 16.05 3.07 17.76
N GLY A 211 16.07 3.69 16.57
CA GLY A 211 16.71 4.98 16.39
C GLY A 211 15.86 6.14 16.91
N LEU A 212 16.46 7.12 17.59
CA LEU A 212 15.74 8.33 18.01
C LEU A 212 16.42 9.57 17.43
N PRO A 213 15.66 10.62 17.06
CA PRO A 213 16.25 11.85 16.57
C PRO A 213 17.00 12.58 17.69
N GLU A 214 18.28 12.88 17.47
CA GLU A 214 19.05 13.77 18.34
C GLU A 214 18.63 15.23 18.19
N TYR A 215 18.05 15.58 17.04
CA TYR A 215 17.51 16.91 16.76
C TYR A 215 15.99 16.87 16.63
N LEU A 216 15.33 17.74 17.41
CA LEU A 216 13.92 18.07 17.25
C LEU A 216 13.78 19.60 17.20
N PRO A 217 12.81 20.13 16.44
CA PRO A 217 12.51 21.56 16.45
C PRO A 217 12.07 22.04 17.83
N ASP A 218 12.21 23.34 18.08
CA ASP A 218 11.91 23.92 19.39
C ASP A 218 10.52 23.53 19.91
N GLY A 219 10.51 23.10 21.18
CA GLY A 219 9.31 22.71 21.91
C GLY A 219 8.81 21.30 21.63
N TYR A 220 9.39 20.55 20.68
CA TYR A 220 9.09 19.13 20.50
C TYR A 220 9.91 18.26 21.45
N SER A 221 9.27 17.25 22.02
CA SER A 221 9.91 16.21 22.83
C SER A 221 9.27 14.85 22.54
N PHE A 222 9.96 13.78 22.89
CA PHE A 222 9.37 12.43 22.86
C PHE A 222 8.15 12.37 23.79
N ASP A 223 7.00 11.96 23.24
CA ASP A 223 5.76 11.79 23.99
C ASP A 223 5.54 10.32 24.34
N ARG A 224 5.56 9.45 23.33
CA ARG A 224 5.33 8.01 23.49
C ARG A 224 5.76 7.19 22.28
N ALA A 225 5.91 5.90 22.52
CA ALA A 225 5.93 4.86 21.51
C ALA A 225 4.64 4.02 21.58
N GLU A 226 4.23 3.49 20.44
CA GLU A 226 3.13 2.53 20.31
C GLU A 226 3.62 1.28 19.59
N PHE A 227 3.30 0.11 20.16
CA PHE A 227 3.59 -1.20 19.61
C PHE A 227 2.31 -1.98 19.37
N TYR A 228 2.30 -2.80 18.34
CA TYR A 228 1.17 -3.67 18.01
C TYR A 228 1.28 -4.99 18.75
N LYS A 229 0.17 -5.45 19.32
CA LYS A 229 0.06 -6.77 19.92
C LYS A 229 -0.54 -7.75 18.94
N GLU A 230 0.03 -8.93 18.92
CA GLU A 230 -0.54 -10.10 18.27
C GLU A 230 -1.82 -10.56 18.97
N LYS A 231 -2.58 -11.45 18.33
CA LYS A 231 -3.84 -11.98 18.89
C LYS A 231 -3.64 -12.71 20.22
N ASN A 232 -2.44 -13.25 20.48
CA ASN A 232 -2.08 -13.90 21.74
C ASN A 232 -1.68 -12.89 22.84
N GLY A 233 -1.64 -11.59 22.54
CA GLY A 233 -1.28 -10.51 23.45
C GLY A 233 0.21 -10.18 23.49
N GLU A 234 1.07 -10.92 22.78
CA GLU A 234 2.51 -10.63 22.68
C GLU A 234 2.77 -9.42 21.79
N VAL A 235 3.83 -8.67 22.07
CA VAL A 235 4.22 -7.51 21.27
C VAL A 235 4.90 -7.97 19.99
N ASN A 236 4.46 -7.48 18.84
CA ASN A 236 5.14 -7.68 17.57
C ASN A 236 6.34 -6.74 17.48
N GLY A 237 7.54 -7.29 17.69
CA GLY A 237 8.78 -6.52 17.69
C GLY A 237 9.29 -6.06 16.32
N LYS A 238 8.54 -6.29 15.24
CA LYS A 238 8.89 -5.80 13.90
C LYS A 238 8.45 -4.37 13.65
N TYR A 239 7.60 -3.79 14.48
CA TYR A 239 7.01 -2.46 14.25
C TYR A 239 7.06 -1.61 15.51
N ILE A 240 7.35 -0.31 15.33
CA ILE A 240 7.20 0.69 16.37
C ILE A 240 6.74 2.01 15.74
N ASN A 241 5.73 2.63 16.35
CA ASN A 241 5.38 4.02 16.06
C ASN A 241 5.91 4.90 17.19
N LEU A 242 6.50 6.02 16.82
CA LEU A 242 7.09 7.00 17.72
C LEU A 242 6.41 8.34 17.49
N TYR A 243 6.15 9.06 18.57
CA TYR A 243 5.48 10.33 18.51
C TYR A 243 6.23 11.38 19.32
N PHE A 244 6.46 12.51 18.68
CA PHE A 244 7.07 13.68 19.29
C PHE A 244 6.07 14.82 19.23
N VAL A 245 5.80 15.45 20.37
CA VAL A 245 4.74 16.44 20.50
C VAL A 245 5.32 17.77 20.93
N ASN A 246 4.83 18.85 20.33
CA ASN A 246 5.08 20.19 20.81
C ASN A 246 4.02 20.56 21.85
N GLU A 247 4.41 20.65 23.13
CA GLU A 247 3.45 20.84 24.24
C GLU A 247 2.62 22.13 24.12
N ALA A 248 3.21 23.19 23.57
CA ALA A 248 2.54 24.48 23.45
C ALA A 248 1.45 24.50 22.36
N THR A 249 1.63 23.70 21.30
CA THR A 249 0.76 23.73 20.11
C THR A 249 0.00 22.42 19.88
N ASN A 250 0.35 21.36 20.61
CA ASN A 250 -0.13 20.00 20.44
C ASN A 250 0.11 19.44 19.01
N LYS A 251 1.04 20.04 18.26
CA LYS A 251 1.47 19.55 16.94
C LYS A 251 2.37 18.35 17.11
N LYS A 252 2.35 17.44 16.12
CA LYS A 252 3.04 16.15 16.19
C LYS A 252 4.01 15.94 15.03
N ILE A 253 5.13 15.31 15.33
CA ILE A 253 5.98 14.59 14.38
C ILE A 253 5.73 13.11 14.64
N SER A 254 5.35 12.37 13.61
CA SER A 254 5.18 10.92 13.68
C SER A 254 6.37 10.26 13.03
N MET A 255 6.82 9.16 13.62
CA MET A 255 7.85 8.33 13.05
C MET A 255 7.44 6.87 13.15
N GLN A 256 7.79 6.07 12.15
CA GLN A 256 7.63 4.63 12.17
C GLN A 256 8.96 3.98 11.85
N GLN A 257 9.26 2.90 12.56
CA GLN A 257 10.37 2.01 12.23
C GLN A 257 9.85 0.59 12.06
N ARG A 258 10.39 -0.11 11.07
CA ARG A 258 10.10 -1.51 10.81
C ARG A 258 11.38 -2.30 10.63
N HIS A 259 11.41 -3.55 11.09
CA HIS A 259 12.45 -4.47 10.64
C HIS A 259 12.39 -4.59 9.10
N ALA A 260 13.50 -4.64 8.37
CA ALA A 260 13.49 -4.75 6.91
C ALA A 260 13.46 -6.22 6.46
N ASP A 261 12.29 -6.72 6.08
CA ASP A 261 12.10 -8.02 5.44
C ASP A 261 10.91 -7.98 4.46
N GLU A 262 10.67 -9.09 3.77
CA GLU A 262 9.57 -9.21 2.80
C GLU A 262 8.17 -9.07 3.42
N GLU A 263 8.00 -9.34 4.73
CA GLU A 263 6.72 -9.21 5.42
C GLU A 263 6.41 -7.76 5.77
N THR A 264 7.43 -6.99 6.13
CA THR A 264 7.31 -5.59 6.57
C THR A 264 7.52 -4.59 5.44
N ALA A 265 8.06 -5.05 4.30
CA ALA A 265 8.16 -4.32 3.05
C ALA A 265 6.81 -3.72 2.66
N TYR A 266 6.86 -2.57 2.02
CA TYR A 266 5.64 -1.89 1.61
C TYR A 266 5.82 -1.10 0.32
N GLU A 267 4.70 -1.03 -0.38
CA GLU A 267 4.50 -0.16 -1.53
C GLU A 267 3.52 0.94 -1.11
N MET A 268 3.77 2.16 -1.57
CA MET A 268 2.85 3.26 -1.39
C MET A 268 2.72 4.07 -2.66
N SER A 269 1.62 4.81 -2.76
CA SER A 269 1.45 5.79 -3.82
C SER A 269 0.66 7.02 -3.39
N THR A 270 0.91 8.12 -4.09
CA THR A 270 0.30 9.43 -3.86
C THR A 270 0.03 10.11 -5.20
N ASP A 271 -1.03 10.93 -5.24
CA ASP A 271 -1.32 11.89 -6.32
C ASP A 271 -0.64 13.24 -6.15
N GLY A 272 0.08 13.42 -5.05
CA GLY A 272 1.04 14.50 -4.90
C GLY A 272 2.41 14.10 -5.43
N THR A 273 3.46 14.81 -5.01
CA THR A 273 4.81 14.64 -5.58
C THR A 273 5.65 13.64 -4.79
N ILE A 274 6.43 12.83 -5.49
CA ILE A 274 7.52 12.07 -4.89
C ILE A 274 8.88 12.58 -5.37
N GLU A 275 9.82 12.75 -4.43
CA GLU A 275 11.16 13.22 -4.74
C GLU A 275 12.20 12.26 -4.17
N LYS A 276 13.20 11.90 -4.99
CA LYS A 276 14.36 11.17 -4.48
C LYS A 276 15.30 12.15 -3.78
N VAL A 277 15.53 11.94 -2.49
CA VAL A 277 16.43 12.74 -1.65
C VAL A 277 17.49 11.84 -1.00
N LYS A 278 18.33 12.40 -0.14
CA LYS A 278 19.28 11.64 0.66
C LYS A 278 19.11 11.96 2.13
N ILE A 279 19.15 10.94 2.97
CA ILE A 279 19.27 11.05 4.43
C ILE A 279 20.61 10.42 4.80
N ASN A 280 21.54 11.21 5.35
CA ASN A 280 22.89 10.73 5.69
C ASN A 280 23.61 10.00 4.53
N GLY A 281 23.39 10.47 3.30
CA GLY A 281 23.96 9.89 2.08
C GLY A 281 23.20 8.70 1.49
N ILE A 282 22.26 8.11 2.24
CA ILE A 282 21.41 6.98 1.85
C ILE A 282 20.23 7.51 1.02
N ASP A 283 19.88 6.79 -0.05
CA ASP A 283 18.74 7.17 -0.89
C ASP A 283 17.43 7.06 -0.10
N ALA A 284 16.62 8.11 -0.21
CA ALA A 284 15.35 8.25 0.48
C ALA A 284 14.28 8.79 -0.48
N VAL A 285 13.02 8.63 -0.12
CA VAL A 285 11.89 9.18 -0.86
C VAL A 285 11.12 10.15 0.02
N LEU A 286 10.95 11.37 -0.48
CA LEU A 286 10.20 12.44 0.13
C LEU A 286 8.83 12.55 -0.55
N TYR A 287 7.77 12.55 0.23
CA TYR A 287 6.39 12.66 -0.21
C TYR A 287 5.83 14.02 0.15
N ASN A 288 5.37 14.78 -0.85
CA ASN A 288 4.66 16.05 -0.67
C ASN A 288 5.42 17.10 0.16
N GLY A 289 6.73 16.91 0.37
CA GLY A 289 7.51 17.69 1.32
C GLY A 289 7.14 17.51 2.79
N LYS A 290 6.37 16.46 3.15
CA LYS A 290 5.77 16.24 4.48
C LYS A 290 6.09 14.89 5.11
N ALA A 291 6.54 13.91 4.33
CA ALA A 291 7.04 12.65 4.85
C ALA A 291 8.31 12.22 4.12
N VAL A 292 9.22 11.56 4.80
CA VAL A 292 10.43 10.98 4.21
C VAL A 292 10.64 9.57 4.71
N ASP A 293 10.85 8.65 3.76
CA ASP A 293 11.07 7.23 4.03
C ASP A 293 12.40 6.77 3.46
N TRP A 294 13.11 5.93 4.18
CA TRP A 294 14.37 5.34 3.76
C TRP A 294 14.64 4.01 4.45
N GLU A 295 15.51 3.21 3.86
CA GLU A 295 15.98 1.96 4.43
C GLU A 295 17.45 2.09 4.83
N ALA A 296 17.77 1.80 6.09
CA ALA A 296 19.14 1.82 6.59
C ALA A 296 19.34 0.74 7.65
N ASN A 297 20.50 0.08 7.67
CA ASN A 297 20.90 -0.87 8.72
C ASN A 297 19.88 -2.00 9.00
N GLY A 298 19.11 -2.43 7.99
CA GLY A 298 18.08 -3.45 8.17
C GLY A 298 16.80 -2.95 8.84
N VAL A 299 16.56 -1.64 8.82
CA VAL A 299 15.37 -0.98 9.35
C VAL A 299 14.77 -0.04 8.28
N LEU A 300 13.45 -0.08 8.13
CA LEU A 300 12.67 0.85 7.32
C LEU A 300 12.25 2.00 8.23
N TYR A 301 12.64 3.21 7.88
CA TYR A 301 12.31 4.42 8.61
C TYR A 301 11.30 5.24 7.79
N GLY A 302 10.32 5.81 8.48
CA GLY A 302 9.43 6.83 7.93
C GLY A 302 9.22 7.94 8.95
N VAL A 303 9.41 9.20 8.56
CA VAL A 303 9.16 10.37 9.40
C VAL A 303 8.17 11.29 8.69
N ALA A 304 7.12 11.70 9.37
CA ALA A 304 6.06 12.53 8.81
C ALA A 304 5.66 13.69 9.74
N SER A 305 5.46 14.87 9.16
CA SER A 305 4.85 16.01 9.85
C SER A 305 4.21 16.99 8.87
N ASP A 306 2.95 17.33 9.09
CA ASP A 306 2.24 18.36 8.33
C ASP A 306 2.79 19.77 8.59
N TYR A 307 3.49 19.95 9.70
CA TYR A 307 3.87 21.26 10.23
C TYR A 307 5.32 21.65 9.96
N LEU A 308 6.17 20.68 9.62
CA LEU A 308 7.54 20.96 9.22
C LEU A 308 7.59 21.27 7.72
N ASP A 309 8.53 22.13 7.34
CA ASP A 309 8.94 22.22 5.95
C ASP A 309 9.90 21.07 5.61
N LYS A 310 10.19 20.92 4.32
CA LYS A 310 11.07 19.88 3.79
C LYS A 310 12.44 19.87 4.45
N ASN A 311 13.07 21.02 4.67
CA ASN A 311 14.44 21.09 5.18
C ASN A 311 14.47 20.69 6.65
N GLU A 312 13.50 21.16 7.43
CA GLU A 312 13.38 20.84 8.84
C GLU A 312 13.06 19.35 9.05
N LEU A 313 12.20 18.77 8.20
CA LEU A 313 11.89 17.35 8.19
C LEU A 313 13.14 16.49 7.89
N ILE A 314 13.92 16.87 6.86
CA ILE A 314 15.17 16.18 6.50
C ILE A 314 16.17 16.28 7.66
N LYS A 315 16.29 17.44 8.31
CA LYS A 315 17.21 17.63 9.44
C LYS A 315 16.85 16.74 10.63
N VAL A 316 15.56 16.58 10.93
CA VAL A 316 15.10 15.60 11.94
C VAL A 316 15.49 14.19 11.52
N ALA A 317 15.22 13.82 10.26
CA ALA A 317 15.52 12.49 9.73
C ALA A 317 17.03 12.16 9.76
N GLU A 318 17.89 13.12 9.41
CA GLU A 318 19.35 12.97 9.44
C GLU A 318 19.92 12.82 10.85
N SER A 319 19.20 13.28 11.88
CA SER A 319 19.63 13.18 13.27
C SER A 319 19.31 11.85 13.95
N ILE A 320 18.73 10.89 13.23
CA ILE A 320 18.31 9.59 13.78
C ILE A 320 19.49 8.62 13.76
N HIS A 321 19.77 8.08 14.95
CA HIS A 321 20.82 7.10 15.21
C HIS A 321 20.31 6.02 16.15
#